data_AF-A0A5D0HLE6-F1
#
_entry.id   AF-A0A5D0HLE6-F1
#
_cell.length_a   1.000
_cell.length_b   1.000
_cell.length_c   1.000
_cell.angle_alpha   90.00
_cell.angle_beta   90.00
_cell.angle_gamma   90.00
#
_symmetry.space_group_name_H-M   'P 1'
#
loop_
_entity.id
_entity.type
_entity.pdbx_description
1 polymer ?
#
loop_
_entity_poly.entity_id
_entity_poly.type
_entity_poly.pdbx_seq_one_letter_code
_entity_poly.pdbx_strand_id
1 'polypeptide(L)'
;FGGEHSISIGTIRAFNEVYQNLTVLHIDAHADLRKSYEGTACNHACAVYEASQNTNLIQVGIRSMDVKEKSVMDLDKTYFAH
;
A
#
# COMPACT_ATOMS: atom_id res chain seq x y z
N PHE A 1 15.29 4.72 -9.80
CA PHE A 1 14.29 5.35 -10.70
C PHE A 1 13.02 4.54 -10.65
N GLY A 2 11.87 5.20 -10.62
CA GLY A 2 10.58 4.54 -10.55
C GLY A 2 9.99 4.22 -11.92
N GLY A 3 8.71 3.86 -11.90
CA GLY A 3 7.84 3.58 -13.04
C GLY A 3 6.40 3.73 -12.57
N GLU A 4 5.58 2.71 -12.79
CA GLU A 4 4.24 2.61 -12.19
C GLU A 4 4.33 2.03 -10.76
N HIS A 5 3.33 2.28 -9.90
CA HIS A 5 3.43 2.00 -8.46
C HIS A 5 3.58 0.50 -8.11
N SER A 6 3.21 -0.41 -9.01
CA SER A 6 3.34 -1.87 -8.79
C SER A 6 4.77 -2.34 -8.56
N ILE A 7 5.79 -1.58 -9.01
CA ILE A 7 7.20 -1.93 -8.77
C ILE A 7 7.51 -2.00 -7.27
N SER A 8 6.80 -1.24 -6.44
CA SER A 8 6.97 -1.23 -4.99
C SER A 8 6.67 -2.57 -4.35
N ILE A 9 5.78 -3.39 -4.95
CA ILE A 9 5.38 -4.70 -4.40
C ILE A 9 6.61 -5.61 -4.27
N GLY A 10 7.39 -5.73 -5.34
CA GLY A 10 8.60 -6.56 -5.35
C GLY A 10 9.66 -6.05 -4.38
N THR A 11 9.86 -4.73 -4.33
CA THR A 11 10.82 -4.11 -3.41
C THR A 11 10.42 -4.32 -1.95
N ILE A 12 9.17 -4.06 -1.58
CA ILE A 12 8.68 -4.24 -0.21
C ILE A 12 8.82 -5.71 0.22
N ARG A 13 8.44 -6.67 -0.63
CA ARG A 13 8.62 -8.10 -0.35
C ARG A 13 10.07 -8.45 -0.02
N ALA A 14 11.00 -8.06 -0.89
CA ALA A 14 12.41 -8.37 -0.72
C ALA A 14 12.98 -7.77 0.58
N PHE A 15 12.58 -6.55 0.95
CA PHE A 15 13.01 -5.95 2.21
C PHE A 15 12.34 -6.62 3.41
N ASN A 16 11.08 -7.04 3.31
CA ASN A 16 10.38 -7.72 4.40
C ASN A 16 10.97 -9.10 4.72
N GLU A 17 11.61 -9.77 3.74
CA GLU A 17 12.35 -11.01 3.97
C GLU A 17 13.63 -10.80 4.81
N VAL A 18 14.21 -9.60 4.78
CA VAL A 18 15.47 -9.26 5.45
C VAL A 18 15.24 -8.59 6.80
N TYR A 19 14.19 -7.77 6.93
CA TYR A 19 13.91 -6.96 8.11
C TYR A 19 12.62 -7.43 8.81
N GLN A 20 12.75 -8.04 9.99
CA GLN A 20 11.62 -8.61 10.75
C GLN A 20 10.54 -7.61 11.18
N ASN A 21 10.84 -6.30 11.24
CA ASN A 21 9.91 -5.25 11.68
C ASN A 21 9.92 -4.06 10.71
N LEU A 22 9.79 -4.35 9.41
CA LEU A 22 9.76 -3.30 8.40
C LEU A 22 8.57 -2.35 8.61
N THR A 23 8.84 -1.04 8.58
CA THR A 23 7.82 0.01 8.50
C THR A 23 7.83 0.60 7.10
N VAL A 24 6.64 0.70 6.49
CA VAL A 24 6.45 1.29 5.17
C VAL A 24 5.72 2.61 5.35
N LEU A 25 6.40 3.73 5.09
CA LEU A 25 5.76 5.04 4.96
C LEU A 25 5.33 5.24 3.51
N HIS A 26 4.02 5.23 3.27
CA HIS A 26 3.40 5.37 1.97
C HIS A 26 2.80 6.77 1.83
N ILE A 27 3.37 7.57 0.92
CA ILE A 27 2.92 8.94 0.65
C ILE A 27 2.26 8.96 -0.73
N ASP A 28 0.93 9.02 -0.76
CA ASP A 28 0.16 8.97 -2.00
C ASP A 28 -1.20 9.66 -1.84
N ALA A 29 -1.82 10.03 -2.96
CA ALA A 29 -3.22 10.42 -3.00
C ALA A 29 -4.17 9.22 -2.87
N HIS A 30 -3.73 8.06 -3.37
CA HIS A 30 -4.51 6.84 -3.48
C HIS A 30 -4.18 5.87 -2.35
N ALA A 31 -5.18 5.10 -1.91
CA ALA A 31 -4.94 4.10 -0.88
C ALA A 31 -4.07 2.93 -1.38
N ASP A 32 -4.24 2.51 -2.64
CA ASP A 32 -3.55 1.38 -3.27
C ASP A 32 -3.63 0.08 -2.46
N LEU A 33 -4.80 -0.13 -1.82
CA LEU A 33 -5.11 -1.23 -0.91
C LEU A 33 -6.02 -2.30 -1.54
N ARG A 34 -6.15 -2.33 -2.87
CA ARG A 34 -6.94 -3.39 -3.50
C ARG A 34 -6.15 -4.69 -3.48
N LYS A 35 -6.80 -5.81 -3.15
CA LYS A 35 -6.18 -7.14 -3.23
C LYS A 35 -5.80 -7.53 -4.66
N SER A 36 -6.63 -7.13 -5.63
CA SER A 36 -6.38 -7.25 -7.06
C SER A 36 -7.14 -6.18 -7.82
N TYR A 37 -6.64 -5.82 -9.00
CA TYR A 37 -7.29 -4.93 -9.94
C TYR A 37 -7.08 -5.45 -11.36
N GLU A 38 -8.14 -5.43 -12.18
CA GLU A 38 -8.13 -5.98 -13.55
C GLU A 38 -7.58 -7.42 -13.65
N GLY A 39 -7.82 -8.24 -12.62
CA GLY A 39 -7.43 -9.65 -12.60
C GLY A 39 -6.02 -9.94 -12.12
N THR A 40 -5.24 -8.93 -11.69
CA THR A 40 -3.88 -9.13 -11.16
C THR A 40 -3.66 -8.43 -9.82
N ALA A 41 -2.83 -9.01 -8.96
CA ALA A 41 -2.34 -8.37 -7.74
C ALA A 41 -1.10 -7.50 -7.98
N CYS A 42 -0.42 -7.67 -9.13
CA CYS A 42 0.72 -6.85 -9.54
C CYS A 42 0.21 -5.65 -10.35
N ASN A 43 -0.44 -4.70 -9.68
CA ASN A 43 -1.03 -3.49 -10.26
C ASN A 43 -0.79 -2.29 -9.34
N HIS A 44 -0.70 -1.05 -9.85
CA HIS A 44 -0.52 0.12 -9.00
C HIS A 44 -1.58 0.24 -7.90
N ALA A 45 -2.84 -0.05 -8.20
CA ALA A 45 -3.93 0.06 -7.21
C ALA A 45 -3.85 -1.01 -6.10
N CYS A 46 -2.84 -1.89 -6.15
CA CYS A 46 -2.56 -2.95 -5.21
C CYS A 46 -1.21 -2.78 -4.51
N ALA A 47 -0.49 -1.70 -4.78
CA ALA A 47 0.95 -1.55 -4.48
C ALA A 47 1.31 -1.78 -3.01
N VAL A 48 0.40 -1.45 -2.08
CA VAL A 48 0.64 -1.56 -0.63
C VAL A 48 -0.33 -2.52 0.07
N TYR A 49 -1.15 -3.28 -0.66
CA TYR A 49 -2.06 -4.27 -0.05
C TYR A 49 -1.29 -5.27 0.81
N GLU A 50 -0.23 -5.90 0.30
CA GLU A 50 0.54 -6.86 1.09
C GLU A 50 1.34 -6.20 2.22
N ALA A 51 1.79 -4.97 2.01
CA ALA A 51 2.45 -4.18 3.05
C ALA A 51 1.50 -3.95 4.24
N SER A 52 0.22 -3.68 3.98
CA SER A 52 -0.80 -3.51 5.04
C SER A 52 -1.00 -4.76 5.91
N GLN A 53 -0.71 -5.95 5.37
CA GLN A 53 -0.91 -7.21 6.07
C GLN A 53 0.34 -7.67 6.81
N ASN A 54 1.51 -7.41 6.24
CA ASN A 54 2.78 -8.05 6.65
C ASN A 54 3.80 -7.07 7.26
N THR A 55 3.50 -5.77 7.26
CA THR A 55 4.41 -4.72 7.73
C THR A 55 3.66 -3.69 8.59
N ASN A 56 4.40 -2.77 9.21
CA ASN A 56 3.79 -1.57 9.79
C ASN A 56 3.61 -0.51 8.70
N LEU A 57 2.46 -0.53 8.01
CA LEU A 57 2.11 0.45 6.99
C LEU A 57 1.55 1.74 7.61
N ILE A 58 2.09 2.89 7.20
CA ILE A 58 1.59 4.22 7.54
C ILE A 58 1.30 4.95 6.24
N GLN A 59 0.09 5.46 6.08
CA GLN A 59 -0.35 6.14 4.86
C GLN A 59 -0.55 7.63 5.12
N VAL A 60 -0.01 8.48 4.25
CA VAL A 60 -0.09 9.94 4.38
C VAL A 60 -0.50 10.58 3.06
N GLY A 61 -1.49 11.48 3.12
CA GLY A 61 -1.96 12.24 1.96
C GLY A 61 -3.16 11.64 1.25
N ILE A 62 -3.75 10.59 1.81
CA ILE A 62 -4.84 9.83 1.17
C ILE A 62 -6.07 10.72 1.02
N ARG A 63 -6.60 10.77 -0.20
CA ARG A 63 -7.79 11.56 -0.56
C ARG A 63 -8.60 10.94 -1.70
N SER A 64 -8.22 9.76 -2.17
CA SER A 64 -8.91 9.00 -3.20
C SER A 64 -8.83 7.50 -2.88
N MET A 65 -9.98 6.83 -2.75
CA MET A 65 -10.04 5.39 -2.48
C MET A 65 -11.43 4.81 -2.78
N ASP A 66 -11.47 3.51 -3.10
CA ASP A 66 -12.72 2.76 -3.20
C ASP A 66 -13.24 2.33 -1.82
N VAL A 67 -14.55 2.14 -1.69
CA VAL A 67 -15.17 1.63 -0.45
C VAL A 67 -14.61 0.27 -0.04
N LYS A 68 -14.21 -0.57 -0.99
CA LYS A 68 -13.62 -1.89 -0.73
C LYS A 68 -12.27 -1.82 -0.04
N GLU A 69 -11.52 -0.74 -0.24
CA GLU A 69 -10.20 -0.55 0.37
C GLU A 69 -10.32 -0.24 1.87
N LYS A 70 -11.46 0.32 2.31
CA LYS A 70 -11.72 0.62 3.72
C LYS A 70 -11.74 -0.62 4.63
N SER A 71 -11.98 -1.82 4.11
CA SER A 71 -11.98 -3.04 4.92
C SER A 71 -10.57 -3.50 5.33
N VAL A 72 -9.56 -2.98 4.64
CA VAL A 72 -8.13 -3.30 4.84
C VAL A 72 -7.37 -2.13 5.47
N MET A 73 -7.89 -0.91 5.28
CA MET A 73 -7.28 0.32 5.77
C MET A 73 -7.25 0.38 7.31
N ASP A 74 -6.07 0.65 7.84
CA ASP A 74 -5.88 1.02 9.25
C ASP A 74 -6.09 2.53 9.40
N LEU A 75 -7.24 2.92 9.97
CA LEU A 75 -7.62 4.33 10.13
C LEU A 75 -6.77 5.06 11.18
N ASP A 76 -6.17 4.35 12.14
CA ASP A 76 -5.29 4.97 13.14
C ASP A 76 -3.91 5.31 12.56
N LYS A 77 -3.58 4.75 11.39
CA LYS A 77 -2.31 4.94 10.67
C LYS A 77 -2.48 5.57 9.29
N THR A 78 -3.68 6.04 8.98
CA THR A 78 -3.99 6.71 7.71
C THR A 78 -4.30 8.18 7.96
N TYR A 79 -3.45 9.04 7.42
CA TYR A 79 -3.56 10.49 7.52
C TYR A 79 -4.11 11.05 6.21
N PHE A 80 -5.39 11.41 6.23
CA PHE A 80 -6.10 11.94 5.06
C PHE A 80 -5.67 13.37 4.73
N ALA A 81 -5.67 13.71 3.44
CA ALA A 81 -5.56 15.09 2.97
C ALA A 81 -6.94 15.62 2.55
N HIS A 82 -7.25 16.85 2.97
CA HIS A 82 -8.47 17.57 2.64
C HIS A 82 -8.28 18.49 1.44
#